data_AF-A0A3Q3F022-F1
#
_entry.id   AF-A0A3Q3F022-F1
#
_cell.length_a   1.000
_cell.length_b   1.000
_cell.length_c   1.000
_cell.angle_alpha   90.00
_cell.angle_beta   90.00
_cell.angle_gamma   90.00
#
_symmetry.space_group_name_H-M   'P 1'
#
loop_
_entity.id
_entity.type
_entity.pdbx_description
1 polymer ?
#
loop_
_entity_poly.entity_id
_entity_poly.type
_entity_poly.pdbx_seq_one_letter_code
_entity_poly.pdbx_strand_id
1 'polypeptide(L)'
;MPCLTDLDRAPAIGLLHAGVLHNQVAAIFGVIPSTISKLKAKFHLTGDVRDRPRSGCPKKTTPLEDRFLTLSALRNRRRLSTQTIRNRLHAANLRSHWAARRSDMTASHHQACLRWCRQHLHWNLNMWRNVMLHQHSSSSQNIS
;
A
#
# COMPACT_ATOMS: atom_id res chain seq x y z
N MET A 1 20.76 24.97 1.55
CA MET A 1 20.73 25.72 2.83
C MET A 1 20.66 24.71 3.96
N PRO A 2 21.49 24.81 5.00
CA PRO A 2 21.41 23.90 6.15
C PRO A 2 20.05 24.09 6.85
N CYS A 3 19.29 23.00 6.93
CA CYS A 3 18.03 22.93 7.68
C CYS A 3 18.24 22.07 8.92
N LEU A 4 17.67 22.50 10.05
CA LEU A 4 17.72 21.75 11.30
C LEU A 4 17.03 20.40 11.10
N THR A 5 17.70 19.29 11.39
CA THR A 5 17.12 17.95 11.20
C THR A 5 16.03 17.67 12.23
N ASP A 6 15.20 16.64 12.04
CA ASP A 6 14.17 16.27 13.02
C ASP A 6 14.78 15.87 14.37
N LEU A 7 16.00 15.34 14.37
CA LEU A 7 16.71 14.91 15.56
C LEU A 7 17.31 16.09 16.33
N ASP A 8 17.76 17.14 15.64
CA ASP A 8 18.41 18.32 16.25
C ASP A 8 17.41 19.31 16.86
N ARG A 9 16.15 19.21 16.41
CA ARG A 9 15.03 20.08 16.77
C ARG A 9 14.68 20.01 18.26
N ALA A 10 14.58 18.82 18.85
CA ALA A 10 14.25 18.67 20.28
C ALA A 10 15.40 19.09 21.22
N PRO A 11 16.67 18.69 20.97
CA PRO A 11 17.82 19.22 21.70
C PRO A 11 17.94 20.74 21.62
N ALA A 12 17.68 21.36 20.47
CA ALA A 12 17.68 22.82 20.34
C ALA A 12 16.65 23.49 21.25
N ILE A 13 15.44 22.95 21.37
CA ILE A 13 14.43 23.42 22.34
C ILE A 13 14.90 23.20 23.78
N GLY A 14 15.52 22.05 24.07
CA GLY A 14 16.09 21.74 25.38
C GLY A 14 17.14 22.76 25.83
N LEU A 15 18.06 23.14 24.94
CA LEU A 15 19.07 24.17 25.22
C LEU A 15 18.44 25.55 25.46
N LEU A 16 17.38 25.90 24.72
CA LEU A 16 16.64 27.14 24.96
C LEU A 16 15.94 27.15 26.32
N HIS A 17 15.40 26.01 26.78
CA HIS A 17 14.84 25.88 28.13
C HIS A 17 15.91 25.93 29.22
N ALA A 18 17.13 25.45 28.94
CA ALA A 18 18.28 25.59 29.82
C ALA A 18 18.86 27.02 29.89
N GLY A 19 18.27 27.99 29.17
CA GLY A 19 18.66 29.40 29.20
C GLY A 19 19.76 29.79 28.20
N VAL A 20 20.15 28.89 27.29
CA VAL A 20 21.15 29.19 26.25
C VAL A 20 20.58 30.20 25.25
N LEU A 21 21.41 31.16 24.83
CA LEU A 21 20.99 32.21 23.90
C LEU A 21 20.76 31.65 22.49
N HIS A 22 19.75 32.18 21.77
CA HIS A 22 19.39 31.75 20.41
C HIS A 22 20.58 31.73 19.44
N ASN A 23 21.47 32.72 19.52
CA ASN A 23 22.65 32.81 18.66
C ASN A 23 23.67 31.69 18.93
N GLN A 24 23.82 31.29 20.19
CA GLN A 24 24.70 30.19 20.58
C GLN A 24 24.12 28.85 20.14
N VAL A 25 22.81 28.63 20.34
CA VAL A 25 22.11 27.44 19.82
C VAL A 25 22.25 27.36 18.31
N ALA A 26 22.06 28.48 17.60
CA ALA A 26 22.22 28.54 16.15
C ALA A 26 23.65 28.18 15.69
N ALA A 27 24.66 28.68 16.40
CA ALA A 27 26.06 28.34 16.13
C ALA A 27 26.38 26.85 16.37
N ILE A 28 25.84 26.25 17.45
CA ILE A 28 26.01 24.82 17.76
C ILE A 28 25.48 23.94 16.61
N PHE A 29 24.31 24.29 16.05
CA PHE A 29 23.68 23.52 14.98
C PHE A 29 24.05 23.99 13.56
N GLY A 30 24.94 24.99 13.41
CA GLY A 30 25.32 25.52 12.11
C GLY A 30 24.16 26.10 11.29
N VAL A 31 23.13 26.62 11.95
CA VAL A 31 21.95 27.22 11.32
C VAL A 31 21.88 28.72 11.56
N ILE A 32 21.08 29.41 10.76
CA ILE A 32 20.83 30.84 10.93
C ILE A 32 19.97 31.05 12.18
N PRO A 33 20.22 32.09 13.03
CA PRO A 33 19.43 32.35 14.25
C PRO A 33 17.92 32.43 14.04
N SER A 34 17.48 32.89 12.87
CA SER A 34 16.05 32.95 12.51
C SER A 34 15.37 31.57 12.46
N THR A 35 16.11 30.50 12.17
CA THR A 35 15.60 29.12 12.21
C THR A 35 15.26 28.72 13.64
N ILE A 36 16.12 29.04 14.61
CA ILE A 36 15.89 28.77 16.03
C ILE A 36 14.73 29.61 16.57
N SER A 37 14.63 30.89 16.19
CA SER A 37 13.50 31.74 16.58
C SER A 37 12.16 31.20 16.07
N LYS A 38 12.09 30.78 14.80
CA LYS A 38 10.89 30.17 14.22
C LYS A 38 10.53 28.85 14.89
N LEU A 39 11.54 28.04 15.20
CA LEU A 39 11.36 26.77 15.91
C LEU A 39 10.74 26.99 17.29
N LYS A 40 11.30 27.92 18.08
CA LYS A 40 10.79 28.27 19.39
C LYS A 40 9.35 28.80 19.33
N ALA A 41 9.06 29.70 18.39
CA ALA A 41 7.71 30.21 18.19
C ALA A 41 6.71 29.11 17.84
N LYS A 42 7.06 28.21 16.92
CA LYS A 42 6.24 27.04 16.57
C LYS A 42 6.01 26.14 17.78
N PHE A 43 7.04 25.87 18.57
CA PHE A 43 6.96 25.03 19.75
C PHE A 43 6.06 25.63 20.83
N HIS A 44 6.13 26.94 21.08
CA HIS A 44 5.20 27.61 22.00
C HIS A 44 3.73 27.54 21.54
N LEU A 45 3.47 27.54 20.22
CA LEU A 45 2.12 27.45 19.67
C LEU A 45 1.57 26.01 19.66
N THR A 46 2.39 25.03 19.27
CA THR A 46 1.91 23.66 18.99
C THR A 46 2.26 22.68 20.11
N GLY A 47 3.31 22.95 20.90
CA GLY A 47 3.91 21.99 21.82
C GLY A 47 4.67 20.84 21.13
N ASP A 48 4.76 20.85 19.80
CA ASP A 48 5.44 19.83 19.01
C ASP A 48 6.51 20.46 18.12
N VAL A 49 7.61 19.72 17.96
CA VAL A 49 8.75 20.10 17.14
C VAL A 49 8.69 19.48 15.74
N ARG A 50 7.96 18.36 15.59
CA ARG A 50 7.82 17.62 14.32
C ARG A 50 7.18 18.46 13.22
N ASP A 51 7.54 18.20 11.98
CA ASP A 51 6.90 18.85 10.86
C ASP A 51 5.42 18.47 10.75
N ARG A 52 4.58 19.47 10.54
CA ARG A 52 3.16 19.24 10.28
C ARG A 52 3.03 18.60 8.90
N PRO A 53 2.14 17.60 8.72
CA PRO A 53 1.81 17.11 7.39
C PRO A 53 1.44 18.29 6.51
N ARG A 54 2.13 18.42 5.38
CA ARG A 54 1.80 19.46 4.40
C ARG A 54 0.39 19.19 3.90
N SER A 55 -0.45 20.21 3.85
CA SER A 55 -1.68 20.17 3.06
C SER A 55 -1.25 19.99 1.61
N GLY A 56 -1.31 18.76 1.10
CA GLY A 56 -0.97 18.47 -0.29
C GLY A 56 -1.83 19.29 -1.26
N CYS A 57 -1.51 19.25 -2.54
CA CYS A 57 -2.35 19.85 -3.56
C CYS A 57 -3.72 19.13 -3.59
N PRO A 58 -4.85 19.84 -3.48
CA PRO A 58 -6.16 19.22 -3.61
C PRO A 58 -6.28 18.53 -4.98
N LYS A 59 -7.00 17.41 -5.01
CA LYS A 59 -7.23 16.69 -6.27
C LYS A 59 -8.05 17.58 -7.20
N LYS A 60 -7.55 17.80 -8.42
CA LYS A 60 -8.26 18.56 -9.46
C LYS A 60 -9.48 17.83 -10.03
N THR A 61 -9.57 16.52 -9.81
CA THR A 61 -10.62 15.68 -10.36
C THR A 61 -11.54 15.15 -9.27
N THR A 62 -12.81 15.01 -9.63
CA THR A 62 -13.85 14.46 -8.76
C THR A 62 -13.79 12.92 -8.74
N PRO A 63 -14.37 12.25 -7.73
CA PRO A 63 -14.43 10.79 -7.69
C PRO A 63 -15.09 10.15 -8.91
N LEU A 64 -16.07 10.84 -9.51
CA LEU A 64 -16.77 10.38 -10.71
C LEU A 64 -15.86 10.44 -11.95
N GLU A 65 -15.12 11.53 -12.10
CA GLU A 65 -14.10 11.67 -13.15
C GLU A 65 -12.99 10.64 -12.99
N ASP A 66 -12.55 10.36 -11.76
CA ASP A 66 -11.55 9.34 -11.47
C ASP A 66 -12.03 7.94 -11.89
N ARG A 67 -13.30 7.61 -11.63
CA ARG A 67 -13.91 6.36 -12.09
C ARG A 67 -13.99 6.29 -13.61
N PHE A 68 -14.43 7.37 -14.26
CA PHE A 68 -14.48 7.46 -15.72
C PHE A 68 -13.10 7.30 -16.34
N LEU A 69 -12.09 8.00 -15.80
CA LEU A 69 -10.71 7.91 -16.26
C LEU A 69 -10.12 6.51 -16.04
N THR A 70 -10.45 5.85 -14.94
CA THR A 70 -10.00 4.47 -14.67
C THR A 70 -10.62 3.49 -15.68
N LEU A 71 -11.92 3.56 -15.92
CA LEU A 71 -12.59 2.72 -16.91
C LEU A 71 -12.09 3.01 -18.34
N SER A 72 -11.91 4.29 -18.66
CA SER A 72 -11.36 4.72 -19.95
C SER A 72 -9.91 4.27 -20.14
N ALA A 73 -9.10 4.30 -19.08
CA ALA A 73 -7.73 3.78 -19.09
C ALA A 73 -7.70 2.27 -19.29
N LEU A 74 -8.62 1.52 -18.68
CA LEU A 74 -8.72 0.07 -18.88
C LEU A 74 -9.14 -0.27 -20.31
N ARG A 75 -10.09 0.47 -20.89
CA ARG A 75 -10.64 0.24 -22.23
C ARG A 75 -9.75 0.75 -23.37
N ASN A 76 -9.15 1.93 -23.21
CA ASN A 76 -8.42 2.67 -24.24
C ASN A 76 -7.00 3.04 -23.77
N ARG A 77 -6.22 2.03 -23.36
CA ARG A 77 -4.85 2.19 -22.80
C ARG A 77 -3.90 3.03 -23.65
N ARG A 78 -4.12 3.14 -24.97
CA ARG A 78 -3.26 3.86 -25.91
C ARG A 78 -3.56 5.37 -26.04
N ARG A 79 -4.72 5.85 -25.57
CA ARG A 79 -5.16 7.25 -25.72
C ARG A 79 -4.84 8.14 -24.51
N LEU A 80 -4.47 7.55 -23.37
CA LEU A 80 -4.13 8.28 -22.15
C LEU A 80 -2.64 8.15 -21.87
N SER A 81 -2.04 9.20 -21.28
CA SER A 81 -0.65 9.16 -20.83
C SER A 81 -0.44 8.00 -19.85
N THR A 82 0.65 7.26 -20.03
CA THR A 82 1.04 6.14 -19.16
C THR A 82 1.15 6.56 -17.70
N GLN A 83 1.58 7.80 -17.44
CA GLN A 83 1.66 8.36 -16.09
C GLN A 83 0.28 8.51 -15.45
N THR A 84 -0.69 9.04 -16.21
CA THR A 84 -2.07 9.20 -15.74
C THR A 84 -2.69 7.84 -15.45
N ILE A 85 -2.51 6.86 -16.36
CA ILE A 85 -3.01 5.50 -16.16
C ILE A 85 -2.42 4.89 -14.89
N ARG A 86 -1.09 4.95 -14.71
CA ARG A 86 -0.41 4.40 -13.53
C ARG A 86 -0.90 5.04 -12.23
N ASN A 87 -0.92 6.37 -12.17
CA ASN A 87 -1.38 7.10 -10.98
C ASN A 87 -2.83 6.73 -10.61
N ARG A 88 -3.71 6.59 -11.61
CA ARG A 88 -5.12 6.23 -11.39
C ARG A 88 -5.30 4.79 -10.94
N LEU A 89 -4.58 3.84 -11.55
CA LEU A 89 -4.63 2.44 -11.13
C LEU A 89 -4.11 2.27 -9.70
N HIS A 90 -3.02 2.94 -9.32
CA HIS A 90 -2.53 2.92 -7.94
C HIS A 90 -3.51 3.56 -6.97
N ALA A 91 -4.13 4.70 -7.32
CA ALA A 91 -5.13 5.35 -6.48
C ALA A 91 -6.38 4.47 -6.29
N ALA A 92 -6.74 3.66 -7.29
CA ALA A 92 -7.81 2.66 -7.20
C ALA A 92 -7.36 1.32 -6.59
N ASN A 93 -6.11 1.21 -6.13
CA ASN A 93 -5.49 -0.02 -5.62
C ASN A 93 -5.58 -1.22 -6.59
N LEU A 94 -5.60 -0.96 -7.90
CA LEU A 94 -5.64 -1.96 -8.94
C LEU A 94 -4.21 -2.36 -9.32
N ARG A 95 -3.83 -3.59 -8.98
CA ARG A 95 -2.53 -4.17 -9.32
C ARG A 95 -2.67 -5.12 -10.51
N SER A 96 -1.59 -5.31 -11.24
CA SER A 96 -1.51 -6.38 -12.23
C SER A 96 -1.43 -7.72 -11.50
N HIS A 97 -2.33 -8.64 -11.84
CA HIS A 97 -2.23 -10.04 -11.43
C HIS A 97 -2.15 -10.91 -12.68
N TRP A 98 -1.36 -11.98 -12.62
CA TRP A 98 -1.40 -13.01 -13.66
C TRP A 98 -2.67 -13.84 -13.48
N ALA A 99 -3.42 -13.99 -14.56
CA ALA A 99 -4.57 -14.89 -14.57
C ALA A 99 -4.07 -16.32 -14.32
N ALA A 100 -4.65 -17.01 -13.33
CA ALA A 100 -4.34 -18.41 -13.09
C ALA A 100 -4.69 -19.21 -14.35
N ARG A 101 -3.73 -19.97 -14.87
CA ARG A 101 -3.96 -20.89 -15.99
C ARG A 101 -4.80 -22.05 -15.47
N ARG A 102 -6.08 -22.09 -15.82
CA ARG A 102 -6.96 -23.24 -15.54
C ARG A 102 -7.01 -24.12 -16.78
N SER A 103 -6.96 -25.44 -16.59
CA SER A 103 -7.37 -26.37 -17.63
C SER A 103 -8.83 -26.11 -17.99
N ASP A 104 -9.20 -26.24 -19.26
CA ASP A 104 -10.58 -26.08 -19.71
C ASP A 104 -11.47 -27.16 -19.08
N MET A 105 -12.07 -26.85 -17.93
CA MET A 105 -13.06 -27.72 -17.28
C MET A 105 -14.38 -27.56 -18.03
N THR A 106 -14.86 -28.65 -18.64
CA THR A 106 -16.18 -28.71 -19.27
C THR A 106 -17.27 -28.43 -18.23
N ALA A 107 -18.39 -27.82 -18.64
CA ALA A 107 -19.54 -27.54 -17.75
C ALA A 107 -20.04 -28.79 -16.98
N SER A 108 -19.93 -29.97 -17.61
CA SER A 108 -20.25 -31.27 -16.99
C SER A 108 -19.37 -31.56 -15.76
N HIS A 109 -18.06 -31.28 -15.86
CA HIS A 109 -17.13 -31.45 -14.74
C HIS A 109 -17.46 -30.50 -13.59
N HIS A 110 -17.77 -29.23 -13.88
CA HIS A 110 -18.22 -28.28 -12.87
C HIS A 110 -19.48 -28.74 -12.14
N GLN A 111 -20.46 -29.27 -12.86
CA GLN A 111 -21.70 -29.79 -12.26
C GLN A 111 -21.45 -31.03 -11.41
N ALA A 112 -20.56 -31.93 -11.85
CA ALA A 112 -20.19 -33.12 -11.09
C ALA A 112 -19.48 -32.74 -9.78
N CYS A 113 -18.49 -31.83 -9.82
CA CYS A 113 -17.83 -31.32 -8.62
C CYS A 113 -18.82 -30.65 -7.66
N LEU A 114 -19.72 -29.80 -8.18
CA LEU A 114 -20.72 -29.13 -7.34
C LEU A 114 -21.69 -30.12 -6.69
N ARG A 115 -22.14 -31.13 -7.44
CA ARG A 115 -23.00 -32.19 -6.92
C ARG A 115 -22.31 -32.98 -5.82
N TRP A 116 -21.04 -33.32 -6.04
CA TRP A 116 -20.21 -34.00 -5.06
C TRP A 116 -20.05 -33.16 -3.78
N CYS A 117 -19.61 -31.90 -3.90
CA CYS A 117 -19.48 -31.00 -2.75
C CYS A 117 -20.80 -30.85 -1.97
N ARG A 118 -21.95 -30.72 -2.66
CA ARG A 118 -23.27 -30.62 -2.01
C ARG A 118 -23.64 -31.89 -1.24
N GLN A 119 -23.38 -33.07 -1.82
CA GLN A 119 -23.65 -34.36 -1.17
C GLN A 119 -22.75 -34.58 0.05
N HIS A 120 -21.53 -34.02 0.04
CA HIS A 120 -20.51 -34.23 1.06
C HIS A 120 -20.40 -33.05 2.04
N LEU A 121 -21.29 -32.05 1.93
CA LEU A 121 -21.27 -30.83 2.74
C LEU A 121 -21.53 -31.09 4.23
N HIS A 122 -22.31 -32.14 4.54
CA HIS A 122 -22.73 -32.49 5.90
C HIS A 122 -21.94 -33.68 6.49
N TRP A 123 -20.86 -34.09 5.84
CA TRP A 123 -20.07 -35.22 6.30
C TRP A 123 -19.26 -34.89 7.56
N ASN A 124 -19.32 -35.78 8.54
CA ASN A 124 -18.51 -35.70 9.75
C ASN A 124 -17.13 -36.37 9.56
N LEU A 125 -16.22 -36.17 10.52
CA LEU A 125 -14.85 -36.68 10.45
C LEU A 125 -14.76 -38.21 10.28
N ASN A 126 -15.71 -38.96 10.84
CA ASN A 126 -15.76 -40.42 10.73
C ASN A 126 -16.23 -40.87 9.33
N MET A 127 -17.08 -40.09 8.67
CA MET A 127 -17.47 -40.34 7.27
C MET A 127 -16.31 -40.07 6.32
N TRP A 128 -15.52 -39.02 6.56
CA TRP A 128 -14.31 -38.72 5.79
C TRP A 128 -13.23 -39.80 5.94
N ARG A 129 -13.12 -40.44 7.11
CA ARG A 129 -12.16 -41.54 7.36
C ARG A 129 -12.38 -42.77 6.46
N ASN A 130 -13.61 -42.98 5.97
CA ASN A 130 -13.95 -44.12 5.11
C ASN A 130 -13.74 -43.84 3.62
N VAL A 131 -13.36 -42.61 3.25
CA VAL A 131 -13.10 -42.23 1.86
C VAL A 131 -11.68 -42.66 1.49
N MET A 132 -11.58 -43.82 0.84
CA MET A 132 -10.31 -44.24 0.27
C MET A 132 -10.00 -43.41 -0.98
N LEU A 133 -9.02 -42.51 -0.89
CA LEU A 133 -8.46 -41.81 -2.05
C LEU A 133 -7.52 -42.75 -2.80
N HIS A 134 -8.01 -43.44 -3.82
CA HIS A 134 -7.16 -44.23 -4.69
C HIS A 134 -6.44 -43.30 -5.71
N GLN A 135 -5.19 -42.93 -5.42
CA GLN A 135 -4.35 -42.21 -6.37
C GLN A 135 -3.66 -43.21 -7.30
N HIS A 136 -4.29 -43.55 -8.43
CA HIS A 136 -3.54 -44.14 -9.53
C HIS A 136 -2.74 -43.02 -10.21
N SER A 137 -1.56 -42.71 -9.68
CA SER A 137 -0.53 -42.07 -10.48
C SER A 137 -0.13 -43.06 -11.56
N SER A 138 -0.56 -42.83 -12.80
CA SER A 138 -0.15 -43.62 -13.95
C SER A 138 1.38 -43.65 -14.02
N SER A 139 1.97 -44.77 -13.60
CA SER A 139 3.37 -45.08 -13.84
C SER A 139 3.56 -45.12 -15.35
N SER A 140 4.27 -44.13 -15.91
CA SER A 140 4.76 -44.19 -17.29
C SER A 140 5.61 -45.45 -17.45
N GLN A 141 5.11 -46.43 -18.19
CA GLN A 141 5.94 -47.50 -18.73
C GLN A 141 6.91 -46.86 -19.74
N ASN A 142 8.19 -46.85 -19.36
CA ASN A 142 9.29 -46.47 -20.23
C ASN A 142 9.96 -47.77 -20.73
N ILE A 143 9.74 -48.07 -22.01
CA ILE A 143 10.68 -48.59 -23.02
C ILE A 143 11.67 -49.68 -22.57
N SER A 144 11.58 -50.86 -23.21
CA SER A 144 12.73 -51.67 -23.64
C SER A 144 12.45 -52.21 -25.03
#